data_AF-A0A352NRV5-F1
#
_entry.id   AF-A0A352NRV5-F1
#
_cell.length_a   1.000
_cell.length_b   1.000
_cell.length_c   1.000
_cell.angle_alpha   90.00
_cell.angle_beta   90.00
_cell.angle_gamma   90.00
#
_symmetry.space_group_name_H-M   'P 1'
#
loop_
_entity.id
_entity.type
_entity.pdbx_description
1 polymer ?
#
loop_
_entity_poly.entity_id
_entity_poly.type
_entity_poly.pdbx_seq_one_letter_code
_entity_poly.pdbx_strand_id
1 'polypeptide(L)'
;GMLTYPNLEEKIGIVKNAIFVTSKLGITLPKVAPICAVEVVNTNMQSTLDAAVLTQMNRRGQIKGCIIDGPISLDVAVSKISAERKKIVSKVAGDVDILLVPNIEAGNLLGKSMTYFAGAKNAGVIVGAKCPVVLVSRTNSAMSKLYSIALGAVVS
;
A
#
# COMPACT_ATOMS: atom_id res chain seq x y z
N GLY A 1 -6.36 7.81 -4.04
CA GLY A 1 -7.75 8.25 -4.25
C GLY A 1 -8.02 8.53 -5.71
N MET A 2 -7.80 7.53 -6.58
CA MET A 2 -8.05 7.64 -8.02
C MET A 2 -8.99 6.52 -8.43
N LEU A 3 -8.58 5.28 -8.17
CA LEU A 3 -9.39 4.08 -8.40
C LEU A 3 -10.29 3.82 -7.19
N THR A 4 -11.60 3.74 -7.42
CA THR A 4 -12.61 3.57 -6.36
C THR A 4 -12.68 2.14 -5.86
N TYR A 5 -12.89 1.19 -6.77
CA TYR A 5 -13.00 -0.24 -6.48
C TYR A 5 -12.11 -1.02 -7.46
N PRO A 6 -10.78 -0.99 -7.26
CA PRO A 6 -9.86 -1.56 -8.23
C PRO A 6 -10.04 -3.07 -8.33
N ASN A 7 -10.14 -3.57 -9.55
CA ASN A 7 -10.09 -5.00 -9.84
C ASN A 7 -8.65 -5.54 -9.68
N LEU A 8 -8.46 -6.85 -9.88
CA LEU A 8 -7.15 -7.49 -9.73
C LEU A 8 -6.08 -6.89 -10.67
N GLU A 9 -6.41 -6.63 -11.93
CA GLU A 9 -5.48 -6.07 -12.91
C GLU A 9 -5.03 -4.65 -12.52
N GLU A 10 -5.99 -3.85 -12.09
CA GLU A 10 -5.73 -2.50 -11.57
C GLU A 10 -4.88 -2.54 -10.29
N LYS A 11 -5.11 -3.51 -9.40
CA LYS A 11 -4.27 -3.73 -8.21
C LYS A 11 -2.83 -4.07 -8.57
N ILE A 12 -2.60 -4.85 -9.63
CA ILE A 12 -1.24 -5.11 -10.15
C ILE A 12 -0.60 -3.79 -10.61
N GLY A 13 -1.35 -2.95 -11.32
CA GLY A 13 -0.90 -1.61 -11.71
C GLY A 13 -0.54 -0.73 -10.51
N ILE A 14 -1.39 -0.71 -9.48
CA ILE A 14 -1.15 0.01 -8.23
C ILE A 14 0.15 -0.47 -7.58
N VAL A 15 0.37 -1.79 -7.48
CA VAL A 15 1.58 -2.36 -6.89
C VAL A 15 2.82 -1.96 -7.68
N LYS A 16 2.80 -2.05 -9.02
CA LYS A 16 3.92 -1.62 -9.87
C LYS A 16 4.26 -0.14 -9.68
N ASN A 17 3.24 0.71 -9.61
CA ASN A 17 3.41 2.14 -9.34
C ASN A 17 3.99 2.40 -7.94
N ALA A 18 3.56 1.65 -6.94
CA ALA A 18 4.09 1.76 -5.59
C ALA A 18 5.56 1.32 -5.52
N ILE A 19 5.93 0.24 -6.21
CA ILE A 19 7.33 -0.23 -6.33
C ILE A 19 8.22 0.83 -6.98
N PHE A 20 7.73 1.49 -8.03
CA PHE A 20 8.46 2.59 -8.67
C PHE A 20 8.76 3.72 -7.68
N VAL A 21 7.75 4.14 -6.91
CA VAL A 21 7.90 5.20 -5.90
C VAL A 21 8.88 4.79 -4.79
N THR A 22 8.74 3.59 -4.23
CA THR A 22 9.63 3.13 -3.15
C THR A 22 11.06 2.91 -3.61
N SER A 23 11.27 2.45 -4.85
CA SER A 23 12.60 2.35 -5.44
C SER A 23 13.27 3.72 -5.58
N LYS A 24 12.53 4.76 -5.99
CA LYS A 24 13.04 6.15 -6.04
C LYS A 24 13.37 6.71 -4.65
N LEU A 25 12.74 6.18 -3.60
CA LEU A 25 13.03 6.47 -2.20
C LEU A 25 14.16 5.60 -1.60
N GLY A 26 14.82 4.75 -2.40
CA GLY A 26 15.94 3.91 -1.98
C GLY A 26 15.56 2.53 -1.43
N ILE A 27 14.27 2.16 -1.44
CA ILE A 27 13.79 0.83 -1.02
C ILE A 27 13.73 -0.07 -2.25
N THR A 28 14.76 -0.90 -2.44
CA THR A 28 14.95 -1.69 -3.67
C THR A 28 14.15 -2.99 -3.72
N LEU A 29 13.75 -3.54 -2.57
CA LEU A 29 12.92 -4.74 -2.47
C LEU A 29 11.78 -4.51 -1.46
N PRO A 30 10.80 -3.64 -1.79
CA PRO A 30 9.72 -3.30 -0.88
C PRO A 30 8.83 -4.50 -0.56
N LYS A 31 8.35 -4.55 0.67
CA LYS A 31 7.37 -5.50 1.19
C LYS A 31 5.97 -4.92 1.06
N VAL A 32 5.11 -5.62 0.35
CA VAL A 32 3.74 -5.21 0.02
C VAL A 32 2.75 -6.09 0.78
N ALA A 33 1.88 -5.46 1.56
CA ALA A 33 0.78 -6.10 2.26
C ALA A 33 -0.56 -5.77 1.59
N PRO A 34 -1.22 -6.73 0.91
CA PRO A 34 -2.63 -6.59 0.52
C PRO A 34 -3.54 -6.65 1.75
N ILE A 35 -4.03 -5.48 2.17
CA ILE A 35 -4.76 -5.32 3.43
C ILE A 35 -6.18 -5.87 3.33
N CYS A 36 -6.51 -6.76 4.26
CA CYS A 36 -7.81 -7.41 4.39
C CYS A 36 -8.29 -7.35 5.86
N ALA A 37 -9.55 -7.71 6.09
CA ALA A 37 -10.08 -7.79 7.47
C ALA A 37 -9.66 -9.07 8.20
N VAL A 38 -9.23 -10.09 7.46
CA VAL A 38 -8.80 -11.41 7.96
C VAL A 38 -7.55 -11.88 7.21
N GLU A 39 -6.79 -12.79 7.82
CA GLU A 39 -5.55 -13.35 7.29
C GLU A 39 -5.76 -14.59 6.41
N VAL A 40 -6.97 -15.16 6.42
CA VAL A 40 -7.32 -16.34 5.63
C VAL A 40 -8.07 -15.97 4.35
N VAL A 41 -7.95 -16.82 3.34
CA VAL A 41 -8.73 -16.68 2.11
C VAL A 41 -10.20 -16.97 2.42
N ASN A 42 -11.06 -16.00 2.15
CA ASN A 42 -12.50 -16.09 2.34
C ASN A 42 -13.20 -15.77 1.02
N THR A 43 -13.90 -16.76 0.46
CA THR A 43 -14.59 -16.63 -0.84
C THR A 43 -15.69 -15.58 -0.85
N ASN A 44 -16.22 -15.21 0.32
CA ASN A 44 -17.22 -14.15 0.47
C ASN A 44 -16.58 -12.77 0.64
N MET A 45 -15.24 -12.66 0.59
CA MET A 45 -14.50 -11.42 0.76
C MET A 45 -13.49 -11.25 -0.39
N GLN A 46 -13.89 -10.52 -1.43
CA GLN A 46 -13.11 -10.34 -2.66
C GLN A 46 -11.68 -9.86 -2.41
N SER A 47 -11.45 -9.00 -1.41
CA SER A 47 -10.10 -8.53 -1.07
C SER A 47 -9.14 -9.66 -0.69
N THR A 48 -9.64 -10.70 -0.02
CA THR A 48 -8.81 -11.86 0.36
C THR A 48 -8.50 -12.75 -0.84
N LEU A 49 -9.41 -12.85 -1.81
CA LEU A 49 -9.17 -13.55 -3.07
C LEU A 49 -8.09 -12.81 -3.88
N ASP A 50 -8.24 -11.50 -4.03
CA ASP A 50 -7.27 -10.68 -4.75
C ASP A 50 -5.90 -10.73 -4.08
N ALA A 51 -5.84 -10.64 -2.75
CA ALA A 51 -4.60 -10.75 -1.97
C ALA A 51 -3.90 -12.09 -2.21
N ALA A 52 -4.63 -13.21 -2.17
CA ALA A 52 -4.08 -14.54 -2.42
C ALA A 52 -3.54 -14.67 -3.85
N VAL A 53 -4.27 -14.14 -4.84
CA VAL A 53 -3.83 -14.17 -6.24
C VAL A 53 -2.59 -13.30 -6.43
N LEU A 54 -2.54 -12.08 -5.88
CA LEU A 54 -1.35 -11.22 -5.95
C LEU A 54 -0.11 -11.87 -5.33
N THR A 55 -0.27 -12.50 -4.16
CA THR A 55 0.79 -13.28 -3.49
C THR A 55 1.29 -14.39 -4.41
N GLN A 56 0.40 -15.16 -5.03
CA GLN A 56 0.78 -16.24 -5.92
C GLN A 56 1.44 -15.75 -7.21
N MET A 57 0.95 -14.64 -7.78
CA MET A 57 1.56 -13.99 -8.94
C MET A 57 2.98 -13.49 -8.64
N ASN A 58 3.23 -12.96 -7.44
CA ASN A 58 4.58 -12.58 -7.00
C ASN A 58 5.49 -13.80 -6.83
N ARG A 59 5.01 -14.87 -6.16
CA ARG A 59 5.77 -16.12 -5.98
C ARG A 59 6.12 -16.81 -7.31
N ARG A 60 5.25 -16.71 -8.31
CA ARG A 60 5.49 -17.23 -9.67
C ARG A 60 6.28 -16.27 -10.57
N GLY A 61 6.70 -15.11 -10.06
CA GLY A 61 7.52 -14.14 -10.79
C GLY A 61 6.75 -13.31 -11.83
N GLN A 62 5.42 -13.32 -11.82
CA GLN A 62 4.60 -12.43 -12.66
C GLN A 62 4.66 -10.98 -12.16
N ILE A 63 4.74 -10.79 -10.84
CA ILE A 63 5.01 -9.49 -10.21
C ILE A 63 6.40 -9.55 -9.59
N LYS A 64 7.32 -8.69 -10.03
CA LYS A 64 8.74 -8.70 -9.65
C LYS A 64 9.11 -7.40 -8.90
N GLY A 65 10.30 -7.38 -8.31
CA GLY A 65 10.84 -6.18 -7.65
C GLY A 65 10.20 -5.86 -6.30
N CYS A 66 9.53 -6.85 -5.68
CA CYS A 66 8.92 -6.72 -4.35
C CYS A 66 8.70 -8.11 -3.74
N ILE A 67 8.36 -8.11 -2.45
CA ILE A 67 7.82 -9.26 -1.74
C ILE A 67 6.35 -8.96 -1.45
N ILE A 68 5.43 -9.78 -1.94
CA ILE A 68 4.00 -9.66 -1.64
C ILE A 68 3.57 -10.85 -0.79
N ASP A 69 2.87 -10.57 0.32
CA ASP A 69 2.27 -11.62 1.13
C ASP A 69 0.97 -11.12 1.79
N GLY A 70 -0.07 -11.93 1.67
CA GLY A 70 -1.42 -11.65 2.14
C GLY A 70 -2.39 -12.77 1.71
N PRO A 71 -3.63 -12.80 2.21
CA PRO A 71 -4.33 -11.73 2.96
C PRO A 71 -3.69 -11.41 4.31
N ILE A 72 -3.67 -10.13 4.69
CA ILE A 72 -3.09 -9.70 5.97
C ILE A 72 -3.87 -8.52 6.55
N SER A 73 -4.12 -8.56 7.85
CA SER A 73 -4.77 -7.46 8.57
C SER A 73 -3.79 -6.33 8.86
N LEU A 74 -4.31 -5.13 9.10
CA LEU A 74 -3.49 -3.95 9.35
C LEU A 74 -2.58 -4.13 10.57
N ASP A 75 -3.10 -4.70 11.66
CA ASP A 75 -2.32 -4.90 12.89
C ASP A 75 -1.16 -5.88 12.66
N VAL A 76 -1.38 -6.96 11.92
CA VAL A 76 -0.32 -7.91 11.58
C VAL A 76 0.69 -7.29 10.61
N ALA A 77 0.24 -6.47 9.67
CA ALA A 77 1.12 -5.80 8.71
C ALA A 77 2.10 -4.83 9.41
N VAL A 78 1.65 -4.07 10.41
CA VAL A 78 2.47 -3.00 11.03
C VAL A 78 3.06 -3.35 12.40
N SER A 79 2.68 -4.48 13.03
CA SER A 79 3.16 -4.88 14.35
C SER A 79 3.65 -6.33 14.37
N LYS A 80 4.96 -6.50 14.55
CA LYS A 80 5.59 -7.82 14.73
C LYS A 80 5.00 -8.58 15.94
N ILE A 81 4.69 -7.86 17.02
CA ILE A 81 4.06 -8.43 18.23
C ILE A 81 2.68 -8.99 17.90
N SER A 82 1.89 -8.30 17.08
CA SER A 82 0.56 -8.77 16.66
C SER A 82 0.68 -10.02 15.79
N ALA A 83 1.65 -10.05 14.88
CA ALA A 83 1.95 -11.21 14.05
C ALA A 83 2.34 -12.44 14.89
N GLU A 84 3.22 -12.28 15.88
CA GLU A 84 3.64 -13.33 16.80
C GLU A 84 2.46 -13.87 17.62
N ARG A 85 1.63 -12.99 18.19
CA ARG A 85 0.43 -13.36 18.97
C ARG A 85 -0.58 -14.15 18.15
N LYS A 86 -0.79 -13.76 16.89
CA LYS A 86 -1.67 -14.44 15.94
C LYS A 86 -0.98 -15.63 15.24
N LYS A 87 0.29 -15.91 15.53
CA LYS A 87 1.11 -16.97 14.92
C LYS A 87 1.18 -16.88 13.40
N ILE A 88 1.20 -15.66 12.86
CA ILE A 88 1.31 -15.40 11.43
C ILE A 88 2.79 -15.38 11.04
N VAL A 89 3.19 -16.30 10.17
CA VAL A 89 4.53 -16.36 9.59
C VAL A 89 4.49 -15.75 8.20
N SER A 90 5.07 -14.56 8.07
CA SER A 90 5.12 -13.82 6.81
C SER A 90 6.38 -12.95 6.76
N LYS A 91 6.94 -12.75 5.57
CA LYS A 91 8.06 -11.82 5.34
C LYS A 91 7.65 -10.34 5.39
N VAL A 92 6.34 -10.07 5.38
CA VAL A 92 5.77 -8.72 5.35
C VAL A 92 5.21 -8.32 6.72
N ALA A 93 4.86 -9.29 7.58
CA ALA A 93 4.24 -9.03 8.86
C ALA A 93 5.17 -8.28 9.83
N GLY A 94 4.69 -7.14 10.33
CA GLY A 94 5.40 -6.24 11.24
C GLY A 94 6.52 -5.43 10.59
N ASP A 95 6.66 -5.48 9.27
CA ASP A 95 7.80 -4.94 8.53
C ASP A 95 7.38 -4.59 7.10
N VAL A 96 6.27 -3.88 6.95
CA VAL A 96 5.67 -3.54 5.65
C VAL A 96 6.12 -2.16 5.15
N ASP A 97 6.45 -2.06 3.86
CA ASP A 97 6.76 -0.80 3.18
C ASP A 97 5.53 -0.22 2.46
N ILE A 98 4.69 -1.09 1.88
CA ILE A 98 3.53 -0.71 1.07
C ILE A 98 2.26 -1.40 1.60
N LEU A 99 1.29 -0.58 2.01
CA LEU A 99 -0.07 -1.03 2.35
C LEU A 99 -0.98 -0.94 1.11
N LEU A 100 -1.28 -2.06 0.47
CA LEU A 100 -2.26 -2.12 -0.64
C LEU A 100 -3.66 -2.29 -0.06
N VAL A 101 -4.40 -1.20 0.06
CA VAL A 101 -5.79 -1.20 0.55
C VAL A 101 -6.76 -1.78 -0.49
N PRO A 102 -7.92 -2.34 -0.07
CA PRO A 102 -8.82 -3.04 -0.98
C PRO A 102 -9.60 -2.11 -1.92
N ASN A 103 -9.91 -0.89 -1.46
CA ASN A 103 -10.69 0.11 -2.18
C ASN A 103 -10.38 1.53 -1.66
N ILE A 104 -11.01 2.54 -2.29
CA ILE A 104 -10.78 3.95 -1.96
C ILE A 104 -11.25 4.32 -0.55
N GLU A 105 -12.33 3.72 -0.06
CA GLU A 105 -12.88 4.03 1.26
C GLU A 105 -11.88 3.64 2.35
N ALA A 106 -11.34 2.42 2.28
CA ALA A 106 -10.30 1.94 3.18
C ALA A 106 -9.05 2.80 3.11
N GLY A 107 -8.59 3.17 1.91
CA GLY A 107 -7.41 4.05 1.74
C GLY A 107 -7.61 5.45 2.30
N ASN A 108 -8.76 6.06 2.03
CA ASN A 108 -9.09 7.40 2.50
C ASN A 108 -9.29 7.44 4.02
N LEU A 109 -9.97 6.43 4.58
CA LEU A 109 -10.13 6.30 6.03
C LEU A 109 -8.76 6.13 6.70
N LEU A 110 -7.93 5.19 6.23
CA LEU A 110 -6.59 4.97 6.78
C LEU A 110 -5.73 6.24 6.73
N GLY A 111 -5.65 6.89 5.57
CA GLY A 111 -4.85 8.11 5.40
C GLY A 111 -5.31 9.26 6.31
N LYS A 112 -6.63 9.44 6.45
CA LYS A 112 -7.19 10.45 7.37
C LYS A 112 -6.96 10.06 8.83
N SER A 113 -7.17 8.81 9.21
CA SER A 113 -6.91 8.33 10.57
C SER A 113 -5.46 8.54 10.99
N MET A 114 -4.49 8.23 10.11
CA MET A 114 -3.09 8.51 10.39
C MET A 114 -2.82 10.01 10.57
N THR A 115 -3.46 10.86 9.78
CA THR A 115 -3.25 12.31 9.84
C THR A 115 -3.91 12.94 11.08
N TYR A 116 -5.19 12.66 11.31
CA TYR A 116 -6.00 13.33 12.33
C TYR A 116 -5.87 12.70 13.72
N PHE A 117 -5.66 11.39 13.81
CA PHE A 117 -5.52 10.71 15.11
C PHE A 117 -4.06 10.46 15.49
N ALA A 118 -3.22 10.05 14.54
CA ALA A 118 -1.82 9.74 14.83
C ALA A 118 -0.85 10.91 14.57
N GLY A 119 -1.34 12.06 14.09
CA GLY A 119 -0.50 13.23 13.79
C GLY A 119 0.53 12.97 12.69
N ALA A 120 0.30 11.96 11.83
CA ALA A 120 1.25 11.54 10.83
C ALA A 120 1.49 12.63 9.79
N LYS A 121 2.76 12.85 9.45
CA LYS A 121 3.15 13.66 8.29
C LYS A 121 2.88 12.83 7.04
N ASN A 122 2.23 13.44 6.05
CA ASN A 122 1.88 12.76 4.81
C ASN A 122 2.36 13.55 3.59
N ALA A 123 2.55 12.82 2.50
CA ALA A 123 2.83 13.33 1.16
C ALA A 123 2.00 12.50 0.17
N GLY A 124 1.62 13.11 -0.94
CA GLY A 124 0.80 12.47 -1.97
C GLY A 124 1.18 12.95 -3.35
N VAL A 125 1.34 11.99 -4.26
CA VAL A 125 1.65 12.20 -5.67
C VAL A 125 0.88 11.17 -6.50
N ILE A 126 0.43 11.57 -7.69
CA ILE A 126 -0.15 10.67 -8.67
C ILE A 126 0.97 10.23 -9.60
N VAL A 127 1.09 8.92 -9.81
CA VAL A 127 2.11 8.27 -10.65
C VAL A 127 1.46 7.35 -11.68
N GLY A 128 2.23 6.96 -12.70
CA GLY A 128 1.77 6.13 -13.83
C GLY A 128 1.65 6.89 -15.16
N ALA A 129 1.70 8.23 -15.13
CA ALA A 129 1.86 9.07 -16.32
C ALA A 129 3.36 9.28 -16.66
N LYS A 130 3.67 10.03 -17.72
CA LYS A 130 5.04 10.38 -18.12
C LYS A 130 5.81 11.20 -17.06
N CYS A 131 5.09 11.93 -16.20
CA CYS A 131 5.64 12.70 -15.10
C CYS A 131 4.72 12.59 -13.87
N PRO A 132 5.25 12.77 -12.66
CA PRO A 132 4.44 12.79 -11.45
C PRO A 132 3.53 14.03 -11.41
N VAL A 133 2.31 13.84 -10.89
CA VAL A 133 1.35 14.95 -10.71
C VAL A 133 1.10 15.16 -9.22
N VAL A 134 1.43 16.35 -8.74
CA VAL A 134 1.17 16.74 -7.34
C VAL A 134 -0.26 17.28 -7.25
N LEU A 135 -1.15 16.46 -6.69
CA LEU A 135 -2.53 16.84 -6.39
C LEU A 135 -2.73 16.86 -4.88
N VAL A 136 -3.00 18.05 -4.33
CA VAL A 136 -3.14 18.24 -2.87
C VAL A 136 -4.59 18.55 -2.51
N SER A 137 -5.05 18.01 -1.37
CA SER A 137 -6.37 18.39 -0.83
C SER A 137 -6.33 19.85 -0.35
N ARG A 138 -7.46 20.55 -0.49
CA ARG A 138 -7.65 21.91 0.05
C ARG A 138 -7.35 21.98 1.55
N THR A 139 -7.63 20.90 2.28
CA THR A 139 -7.46 20.81 3.73
C THR A 139 -6.04 20.44 4.17
N ASN A 140 -5.11 20.19 3.24
CA ASN A 140 -3.74 19.82 3.59
C ASN A 140 -2.96 21.03 4.13
N SER A 141 -2.15 20.78 5.17
CA SER A 141 -1.23 21.78 5.73
C SER A 141 -0.18 22.20 4.71
N ALA A 142 0.42 23.38 4.91
CA ALA A 142 1.53 23.86 4.08
C ALA A 142 2.69 22.83 4.01
N MET A 143 2.99 22.18 5.14
CA MET A 143 4.01 21.13 5.20
C MET A 143 3.65 19.90 4.37
N SER A 144 2.39 19.43 4.41
CA SER A 144 1.95 18.31 3.57
C SER A 144 2.10 18.63 2.08
N LYS A 145 1.77 19.86 1.66
CA LYS A 145 1.98 20.31 0.28
C LYS A 145 3.47 20.34 -0.09
N LEU A 146 4.32 20.85 0.80
CA LEU A 146 5.77 20.86 0.59
C LEU A 146 6.33 19.44 0.45
N TYR A 147 5.92 18.51 1.31
CA TYR A 147 6.36 17.11 1.21
C TYR A 147 5.86 16.45 -0.08
N SER A 148 4.64 16.75 -0.56
CA SER A 148 4.18 16.28 -1.86
C SER A 148 5.02 16.82 -3.02
N ILE A 149 5.44 18.09 -2.98
CA ILE A 149 6.34 18.68 -3.99
C ILE A 149 7.72 17.99 -3.94
N ALA A 150 8.28 17.82 -2.74
CA ALA A 150 9.56 17.14 -2.57
C ALA A 150 9.50 15.69 -3.07
N LEU A 151 8.44 14.96 -2.72
CA LEU A 151 8.21 13.62 -3.23
C LEU A 151 8.10 13.62 -4.76
N GLY A 152 7.34 14.56 -5.34
CA GLY A 152 7.24 14.74 -6.79
C GLY A 152 8.59 14.94 -7.47
N ALA A 153 9.49 15.73 -6.87
CA ALA A 153 10.85 15.93 -7.39
C ALA A 153 11.69 14.64 -7.31
N VAL A 154 11.57 13.86 -6.22
CA VAL A 154 12.29 12.59 -6.06
C VAL A 154 11.85 11.54 -7.07
N VAL A 155 10.54 11.47 -7.36
CA VAL A 155 9.99 10.46 -8.27
C VAL A 155 9.97 10.91 -9.74
N SER A 156 10.47 12.10 -10.05
CA SER A 156 10.64 12.59 -11.42
C SER A 156 11.76 11.86 -12.19
#